data_AF-A0A932K1I0-F1
#
_entry.id   AF-A0A932K1I0-F1
#
_cell.length_a   1.000
_cell.length_b   1.000
_cell.length_c   1.000
_cell.angle_alpha   90.00
_cell.angle_beta   90.00
_cell.angle_gamma   90.00
#
_symmetry.space_group_name_H-M   'P 1'
#
loop_
_entity.id
_entity.type
_entity.pdbx_description
1 polymer ?
#
loop_
_entity_poly.entity_id
_entity_poly.type
_entity_poly.pdbx_seq_one_letter_code
_entity_poly.pdbx_strand_id
1 'polypeptide(L)' 'MKTLIQGGWVVAFNGAAHEVYENGTVVYEGDRIIHAGGPICQGKARRAPSLAGHSGMALGWL' A
#
# COMPACT_ATOMS: atom_id res chain seq x y z
N MET A 1 4.69 -15.66 -2.38
CA MET A 1 5.65 -14.95 -1.52
C MET A 1 5.13 -13.53 -1.34
N LYS A 2 5.18 -13.01 -0.12
CA LYS A 2 4.62 -11.71 0.23
C LYS A 2 5.75 -10.75 0.60
N THR A 3 5.79 -9.60 -0.05
CA THR A 3 6.86 -8.61 0.12
C THR A 3 6.30 -7.33 0.71
N LEU A 4 6.98 -6.80 1.73
CA LEU A 4 6.71 -5.49 2.32
C LEU A 4 7.78 -4.51 1.86
N ILE A 5 7.36 -3.38 1.30
CA ILE A 5 8.21 -2.22 1.01
C ILE A 5 7.84 -1.13 2.01
N GLN A 6 8.84 -0.61 2.71
CA GLN A 6 8.72 0.57 3.57
C GLN A 6 9.32 1.75 2.82
N GLY A 7 8.50 2.75 2.50
CA GLY A 7 8.91 3.94 1.75
C GLY A 7 8.79 5.19 2.60
N GLY A 8 9.61 6.20 2.31
CA GLY A 8 9.43 7.52 2.92
C GLY A 8 8.13 8.20 2.48
N TRP A 9 7.69 7.93 1.24
CA TRP A 9 6.46 8.48 0.67
C TRP A 9 5.76 7.43 -0.20
N VAL A 10 4.45 7.27 -0.01
CA VAL A 10 3.61 6.36 -0.82
C VAL A 10 2.36 7.09 -1.26
N VAL A 11 2.03 7.03 -2.54
CA VAL A 11 0.74 7.50 -3.05
C VAL A 11 -0.18 6.29 -3.20
N ALA A 12 -1.37 6.34 -2.59
CA ALA A 12 -2.35 5.27 -2.68
C ALA A 12 -3.74 5.83 -3.02
N PHE A 13 -4.55 5.01 -3.68
CA PHE A 13 -5.94 5.36 -4.01
C PHE A 13 -6.88 4.71 -2.99
N ASN A 14 -7.70 5.53 -2.33
CA ASN A 14 -8.61 5.06 -1.28
C ASN A 14 -10.00 4.63 -1.81
N GLY A 15 -10.21 4.63 -3.13
CA GLY A 15 -11.51 4.42 -3.78
C GLY A 15 -12.21 5.70 -4.23
N ALA A 16 -11.74 6.88 -3.81
CA ALA A 16 -12.30 8.19 -4.16
C ALA A 16 -11.23 9.20 -4.61
N ALA A 17 -10.06 9.22 -3.95
CA ALA A 17 -8.97 10.15 -4.25
C ALA A 17 -7.60 9.47 -4.06
N HIS A 18 -6.59 10.09 -4.67
CA HIS A 18 -5.19 9.76 -4.40
C HIS A 18 -4.76 10.50 -3.14
N GLU A 19 -4.21 9.75 -2.20
CA GLU A 19 -3.68 10.26 -0.95
C GLU A 19 -2.19 9.96 -0.87
N VAL A 20 -1.46 10.89 -0.27
CA VAL A 20 -0.01 10.79 -0.06
C VAL A 20 0.24 10.45 1.41
N TYR A 21 1.00 9.39 1.64
CA TYR A 21 1.35 8.89 2.96
C TYR A 21 2.85 9.04 3.19
N GLU A 22 3.21 9.90 4.16
CA GLU A 22 4.54 9.93 4.75
C GLU A 22 4.79 8.64 5.53
N ASN A 23 6.01 8.10 5.42
CA ASN A 23 6.41 6.80 5.97
C ASN A 23 5.45 5.67 5.59
N GLY A 24 4.96 5.71 4.35
CA GLY A 24 4.01 4.77 3.82
C GLY A 24 4.58 3.38 3.58
N THR A 25 3.68 2.41 3.40
CA THR A 25 4.03 1.02 3.11
C THR A 25 3.24 0.50 1.92
N VAL A 26 3.90 -0.36 1.14
CA VAL A 26 3.29 -1.11 0.05
C VAL A 26 3.53 -2.59 0.29
N VAL A 27 2.48 -3.39 0.17
CA VAL A 27 2.56 -4.84 0.24
C VAL A 27 2.04 -5.42 -1.06
N TYR A 28 2.81 -6.31 -1.65
CA TYR A 28 2.41 -7.03 -2.84
C TYR A 28 2.68 -8.53 -2.69
N GLU A 29 1.91 -9.32 -3.44
CA GLU A 29 2.05 -10.76 -3.54
C GLU A 29 1.90 -11.16 -5.00
N GLY A 30 2.91 -11.84 -5.55
CA GLY A 30 3.00 -12.09 -6.99
C GLY A 30 3.09 -10.77 -7.76
N ASP A 31 2.12 -10.53 -8.63
CA ASP A 31 1.98 -9.35 -9.49
C ASP A 31 0.95 -8.33 -8.97
N ARG A 32 0.40 -8.55 -7.76
CA ARG A 32 -0.72 -7.76 -7.23
C ARG A 32 -0.35 -6.99 -5.98
N ILE A 33 -0.65 -5.69 -5.98
CA ILE A 33 -0.65 -4.87 -4.76
C ILE A 33 -1.86 -5.25 -3.91
N ILE A 34 -1.61 -5.63 -2.66
CA ILE A 34 -2.64 -5.98 -1.67
C ILE A 34 -2.84 -4.88 -0.63
N HIS A 35 -1.86 -3.97 -0.47
CA HIS A 35 -1.93 -2.80 0.40
C HIS A 35 -1.02 -1.71 -0.14
N ALA A 36 -1.51 -0.47 -0.14
CA ALA A 36 -0.72 0.73 -0.30
C ALA A 36 -1.33 1.80 0.59
N GLY A 37 -0.52 2.46 1.41
CA GLY A 37 -1.00 3.53 2.29
C GLY A 37 -0.10 3.73 3.49
N GLY A 38 -0.69 4.12 4.62
CA GLY A 38 0.03 4.39 5.86
C GLY A 38 0.83 3.21 6.43
N PRO A 39 1.62 3.44 7.49
CA PRO A 39 2.50 2.45 8.09
C PRO A 39 1.73 1.26 8.67
N ILE A 40 2.23 0.05 8.42
CA ILE A 40 1.72 -1.17 9.03
C ILE A 40 2.46 -1.41 10.36
N CYS A 41 1.76 -1.28 11.48
CA CYS A 41 2.31 -1.64 12.79
C CYS A 41 2.56 -3.15 12.87
N GLN A 42 3.83 -3.57 12.96
CA GLN A 42 4.23 -4.96 13.19
C GLN A 42 3.79 -5.39 14.61
N GLY A 43 2.53 -5.80 14.76
CA GLY A 43 1.99 -6.27 16.04
C GLY A 43 0.64 -6.97 15.91
N LYS A 44 -0.13 -6.63 14.87
CA LYS A 44 -1.29 -7.39 14.40
C LYS A 44 -1.35 -7.19 12.90
N ALA A 45 -0.88 -8.16 12.12
CA ALA A 45 -1.33 -8.35 10.74
C ALA A 45 -2.79 -8.83 10.77
N ARG A 46 -3.68 -8.11 11.46
CA ARG A 46 -5.11 -8.34 11.40
C ARG A 46 -5.51 -7.75 10.06
N ARG A 47 -5.55 -8.62 9.04
CA ARG A 47 -6.13 -8.43 7.70
C ARG A 47 -6.49 -6.96 7.48
N ALA A 48 -5.53 -6.17 7.00
CA ALA A 48 -5.84 -4.81 6.57
C ALA A 48 -7.06 -4.93 5.66
N PRO A 49 -8.17 -4.21 5.94
CA PRO A 49 -9.32 -4.25 5.04
C PRO A 49 -8.78 -3.89 3.67
N SER A 50 -8.83 -4.86 2.76
CA SER A 50 -8.58 -4.59 1.37
C SER A 50 -9.62 -3.55 0.99
N LEU A 51 -9.19 -2.30 0.80
CA LEU A 51 -9.91 -1.34 -0.03
C LEU A 51 -9.78 -1.88 -1.46
N ALA A 52 -10.50 -2.99 -1.72
CA ALA A 52 -10.63 -3.60 -3.02
C ALA A 52 -11.54 -2.67 -3.83
N GLY A 53 -10.90 -1.74 -4.53
CA GLY A 53 -11.56 -0.85 -5.47
C GLY A 53 -10.50 -0.25 -6.38
N HIS A 54 -10.10 -1.03 -7.39
CA HIS A 54 -9.30 -0.64 -8.54
C HIS A 54 -7.79 -0.55 -8.33
N SER A 55 -7.10 -1.42 -9.07
CA SER A 55 -5.73 -1.30 -9.61
C SER A 55 -4.98 -0.02 -9.21
N GLY A 56 -4.36 -0.03 -8.02
CA GLY A 56 -3.45 1.04 -7.62
C GLY A 56 -2.14 0.90 -8.38
N MET A 57 -1.88 1.79 -9.34
CA MET A 57 -0.56 1.94 -9.95
C MET A 57 0.35 2.63 -8.93
N ALA A 58 1.27 1.88 -8.31
CA ALA A 58 2.38 2.48 -7.58
C ALA A 58 3.37 3.07 -8.60
N LEU A 59 3.17 4.33 -8.95
CA LEU A 59 4.13 5.08 -9.76
C LEU A 59 5.35 5.41 -8.88
N GLY A 60 6.36 4.54 -8.94
CA GLY A 60 7.72 4.90 -8.56
C GLY A 60 8.28 5.86 -9.60
N TRP A 61 8.45 7.12 -9.23
CA TRP A 61 9.28 8.05 -10.00
C TRP A 61 10.74 7.87 -9.59
N LEU A 62 11.62 7.89 -10.60
CA LEU A 62 13.09 7.91 -10.48
C LEU A 62 13.58 8.96 -9.49
#